data_AF-F8QJE4-F1
#
_entry.id   AF-F8QJE4-F1
#
_cell.length_a   1.000
_cell.length_b   1.000
_cell.length_c   1.000
_cell.angle_alpha   90.00
_cell.angle_beta   90.00
_cell.angle_gamma   90.00
#
_symmetry.space_group_name_H-M   'P 1'
#
loop_
_entity.id
_entity.type
_entity.pdbx_description
1 polymer ?
#
loop_
_entity_poly.entity_id
_entity_poly.type
_entity_poly.pdbx_seq_one_letter_code
_entity_poly.pdbx_strand_id
1 'polypeptide(L)' 'GGTAMSDCNITKQKLTLAEEDVLVNYLLESAIRGFPLTLGELYQEANMILKSKYRDDYELVGENWAS' A
#
# COMPACT_ATOMS: atom_id res chain seq x y z
N GLY A 1 -15.31 12.87 26.11
CA GLY A 1 -15.40 11.63 25.33
C GLY A 1 -14.66 11.87 24.04
N GLY A 2 -13.64 11.07 23.72
CA GLY A 2 -12.82 11.34 22.55
C GLY A 2 -11.53 10.53 22.55
N THR A 3 -11.64 9.22 22.67
CA THR A 3 -10.54 8.28 22.46
C THR A 3 -11.11 7.11 21.67
N ALA A 4 -10.37 6.61 20.69
CA ALA A 4 -10.73 5.57 19.72
C ALA A 4 -11.40 6.04 18.41
N MET A 5 -10.67 6.81 17.58
CA MET A 5 -10.85 6.72 16.12
C MET A 5 -9.56 6.30 15.39
N SER A 6 -8.41 6.32 16.05
CA SER A 6 -7.13 5.96 15.44
C SER A 6 -6.90 4.44 15.36
N ASP A 7 -7.53 3.64 16.24
CA ASP A 7 -7.33 2.19 16.30
C ASP A 7 -8.15 1.39 15.27
N CYS A 8 -9.18 1.98 14.66
CA CYS A 8 -10.08 1.26 13.74
C CYS A 8 -9.59 1.21 12.28
N ASN A 9 -8.53 1.93 11.92
CA ASN A 9 -7.97 1.87 10.57
C ASN A 9 -6.82 0.86 10.46
N ILE A 10 -6.17 0.51 11.58
CA ILE A 10 -5.06 -0.45 11.63
C ILE A 10 -5.51 -1.86 11.21
N THR A 11 -6.76 -2.23 11.50
CA THR A 11 -7.34 -3.53 11.12
C THR A 11 -7.89 -3.58 9.69
N LYS A 12 -7.97 -2.44 8.99
CA LYS A 12 -8.39 -2.35 7.57
C LYS A 12 -7.24 -2.05 6.62
N GLN A 13 -6.10 -1.58 7.14
CA GLN A 13 -4.90 -1.35 6.35
C GLN A 13 -4.26 -2.70 5.99
N LYS A 14 -4.36 -3.07 4.71
CA LYS A 14 -3.70 -4.27 4.17
C LYS A 14 -2.17 -4.19 4.31
N LEU A 15 -1.62 -2.98 4.19
CA LEU A 15 -0.21 -2.68 4.35
C LEU A 15 -0.01 -1.90 5.65
N THR A 16 1.11 -2.17 6.33
CA THR A 16 1.52 -1.36 7.48
C THR A 16 2.03 0.00 7.01
N LEU A 17 2.03 0.98 7.91
CA LEU A 17 2.56 2.32 7.64
C LEU A 17 3.97 2.32 7.02
N ALA A 18 4.83 1.39 7.43
CA ALA A 18 6.18 1.27 6.87
C ALA A 18 6.17 0.76 5.42
N GLU A 19 5.23 -0.10 5.06
CA GLU A 19 5.08 -0.62 3.69
C GLU A 19 4.44 0.42 2.77
N GLU A 20 3.48 1.19 3.27
CA GLU A 20 2.93 2.36 2.58
C GLU A 20 4.01 3.42 2.34
N ASP A 21 4.91 3.67 3.30
CA ASP A 21 6.02 4.62 3.12
C ASP A 21 6.99 4.21 2.01
N VAL A 22 7.28 2.91 1.88
CA VAL A 22 8.11 2.37 0.78
C VAL A 22 7.41 2.59 -0.57
N LEU A 23 6.10 2.34 -0.66
CA LEU A 23 5.32 2.59 -1.87
C LEU A 23 5.28 4.08 -2.25
N VAL A 24 5.07 4.96 -1.26
CA VAL A 24 5.03 6.41 -1.49
C VAL A 24 6.39 6.92 -1.95
N ASN A 25 7.49 6.49 -1.30
CA ASN A 25 8.83 6.84 -1.74
C ASN A 25 9.12 6.35 -3.16
N TYR A 26 8.76 5.11 -3.47
CA TYR A 26 8.91 4.55 -4.82
C TYR A 26 8.09 5.33 -5.86
N LEU A 27 6.87 5.75 -5.51
CA LEU A 27 6.02 6.58 -6.37
C LEU A 27 6.62 7.97 -6.61
N LEU A 28 7.13 8.60 -5.55
CA LEU A 28 7.81 9.89 -5.62
C LEU A 28 9.08 9.80 -6.47
N GLU A 29 9.92 8.79 -6.26
CA GLU A 29 11.13 8.57 -7.05
C GLU A 29 10.81 8.35 -8.54
N SER A 30 9.76 7.58 -8.84
CA SER A 30 9.36 7.31 -10.22
C SER A 30 8.81 8.56 -10.90
N ALA A 31 8.01 9.37 -10.18
CA ALA A 31 7.54 10.66 -10.64
C ALA A 31 8.70 11.65 -10.89
N ILE A 32 9.69 11.70 -10.00
CA ILE A 32 10.91 12.50 -10.17
C ILE A 32 11.70 12.07 -11.41
N ARG A 33 11.74 10.77 -11.70
CA ARG A 33 12.39 10.21 -12.90
C ARG A 33 11.61 10.44 -14.19
N GLY A 34 10.44 11.08 -14.13
CA GLY A 34 9.61 11.44 -15.28
C GLY A 34 8.64 10.34 -15.75
N PHE A 35 8.52 9.25 -14.99
CA PHE A 35 7.61 8.14 -15.27
C PHE A 35 6.70 7.92 -14.06
N PRO A 36 5.61 8.69 -13.93
CA PRO A 36 4.66 8.47 -12.86
C PRO A 36 4.08 7.07 -12.99
N LEU A 37 4.21 6.27 -11.92
CA LEU A 37 3.63 4.93 -11.85
C LEU A 37 2.13 5.00 -12.07
N THR A 38 1.63 4.08 -12.88
CA THR A 38 0.19 3.90 -13.04
C THR A 38 -0.41 3.24 -11.80
N LEU A 39 -1.70 3.46 -11.54
CA LEU A 39 -2.44 2.76 -10.47
C LEU A 39 -2.27 1.23 -10.54
N GLY A 40 -2.20 0.68 -11.76
CA GLY A 40 -1.96 -0.75 -11.98
C GLY A 40 -0.58 -1.21 -11.46
N GLU A 41 0.46 -0.42 -11.71
CA GLU A 41 1.80 -0.74 -11.20
C GLU A 41 1.88 -0.55 -9.69
N LEU A 42 1.20 0.47 -9.14
CA LEU A 42 1.07 0.63 -7.69
C LEU A 42 0.43 -0.59 -7.02
N TYR A 43 -0.61 -1.16 -7.64
CA TYR A 43 -1.22 -2.41 -7.17
C TYR A 43 -0.26 -3.59 -7.26
N GLN A 44 0.52 -3.70 -8.33
CA GLN A 44 1.52 -4.77 -8.44
C GLN A 44 2.60 -4.66 -7.38
N GLU A 45 3.11 -3.45 -7.13
CA GLU A 45 4.15 -3.20 -6.13
C GLU A 45 3.63 -3.50 -4.72
N ALA A 46 2.41 -3.05 -4.38
CA ALA A 46 1.77 -3.37 -3.12
C ALA A 46 1.52 -4.88 -2.94
N ASN A 47 1.11 -5.57 -4.01
CA ASN A 47 0.94 -7.02 -4.01
C ASN A 47 2.27 -7.77 -3.86
N MET A 48 3.37 -7.26 -4.41
CA MET A 48 4.70 -7.85 -4.21
C MET A 48 5.18 -7.72 -2.76
N ILE A 49 4.92 -6.59 -2.12
CA ILE A 49 5.21 -6.38 -0.70
C ILE A 49 4.39 -7.38 0.16
N LEU A 50 3.08 -7.49 -0.11
CA LEU A 50 2.22 -8.46 0.57
C LEU A 50 2.67 -9.91 0.34
N LYS A 51 3.05 -10.27 -0.90
CA LYS A 51 3.57 -11.59 -1.25
C LYS A 51 4.84 -11.93 -0.48
N SER A 52 5.75 -10.96 -0.35
CA SER A 52 6.99 -11.13 0.40
C SER A 52 6.73 -11.42 1.89
N LYS A 53 5.73 -10.74 2.46
CA LYS A 53 5.41 -10.81 3.88
C LYS A 53 4.57 -12.03 4.28
N TYR A 54 3.59 -12.40 3.47
CA TYR A 54 2.56 -13.38 3.84
C TYR A 54 2.65 -14.69 3.06
N ARG A 55 3.52 -14.78 2.02
CA ARG A 55 3.80 -15.94 1.14
C ARG A 55 2.58 -16.63 0.49
N ASP A 56 1.68 -17.19 1.29
CA ASP A 56 0.52 -17.99 0.89
C ASP A 56 -0.83 -17.41 1.36
N ASP A 57 -0.85 -16.56 2.39
CA ASP A 57 -2.10 -16.05 2.99
C ASP A 57 -2.18 -14.52 2.84
N TYR A 58 -2.24 -14.06 1.59
CA TYR A 58 -2.46 -12.64 1.31
C TYR A 58 -3.57 -12.41 0.31
N GLU A 59 -4.48 -11.53 0.69
CA GLU A 59 -5.51 -11.03 -0.21
C GLU A 59 -4.94 -9.85 -0.99
N LEU A 60 -4.85 -10.00 -2.32
CA LEU A 60 -4.39 -8.96 -3.22
C LEU A 60 -5.09 -7.62 -2.97
N VAL A 61 -4.37 -6.51 -3.10
CA VAL A 61 -5.00 -5.19 -3.11
C VAL A 61 -5.95 -5.11 -4.31
N GLY A 62 -7.22 -4.78 -4.07
CA GLY A 62 -8.23 -4.69 -5.12
C GLY A 62 -8.11 -3.39 -5.91
N GLU A 63 -8.76 -3.32 -7.06
CA GLU A 63 -8.75 -2.13 -7.95
C GLU A 63 -9.26 -0.83 -7.30
N ASN A 64 -9.92 -0.93 -6.15
CA ASN A 64 -10.46 0.19 -5.38
C ASN A 64 -9.62 0.54 -4.13
N TRP A 65 -8.40 0.00 -4.04
CA TRP A 65 -7.56 0.16 -2.84
C TRP A 65 -6.93 1.56 -2.74
N ALA A 66 -6.57 2.16 -3.86
CA ALA A 66 -5.93 3.48 -3.94
C ALA A 66 -6.83 4.53 -4.62
N SER A 67 -8.14 4.28 -4.69
CA SER A 67 -9.16 5.14 -5.31
C SER A 67 -9.71 6.20 -4.36
#